data_AF-Q64B52-F1
#
_entry.id   AF-Q64B52-F1
#
_cell.length_a   1.000
_cell.length_b   1.000
_cell.length_c   1.000
_cell.angle_alpha   90.00
_cell.angle_beta   90.00
_cell.angle_gamma   90.00
#
_symmetry.space_group_name_H-M   'P 1'
#
loop_
_entity.id
_entity.type
_entity.pdbx_description
1 polymer ?
#
loop_
_entity_poly.entity_id
_entity_poly.type
_entity_poly.pdbx_seq_one_letter_code
_entity_poly.pdbx_strand_id
1 'polypeptide(L)'
;MFETNKFIVREYFRKMIGEEGMRIMGTVPEGEITDEEIARLSDTKLTAVRKVLYTLYENRIAEYRTERDDTSGWITYLWHFNYDNIKKIMGDEADGMITGLKSQLEDEHKGVFYQCGCQRISFEEAAAKDFRCDECNSNFEYVDNQDLISELEEKIEEIEQWKREIKKG
;
A
#
# COMPACT_ATOMS: atom_id res chain seq x y z
N MET A 1 23.84 5.23 -5.05
CA MET A 1 23.57 4.23 -6.12
C MET A 1 22.42 3.37 -5.63
N PHE A 2 21.42 3.07 -6.46
CA PHE A 2 20.21 2.32 -6.10
C PHE A 2 20.52 0.97 -5.42
N GLU A 3 20.67 0.95 -4.10
CA GLU A 3 20.77 -0.29 -3.33
C GLU A 3 19.39 -0.73 -2.86
N THR A 4 18.50 -0.96 -3.85
CA THR A 4 17.25 -1.70 -3.69
C THR A 4 17.54 -3.20 -3.84
N ASN A 5 18.57 -3.70 -3.16
CA ASN A 5 19.14 -5.03 -3.40
C ASN A 5 18.28 -6.19 -2.89
N LYS A 6 17.09 -5.90 -2.36
CA LYS A 6 16.15 -6.90 -1.85
C LYS A 6 14.92 -6.97 -2.74
N PHE A 7 14.66 -8.19 -3.24
CA PHE A 7 13.58 -8.51 -4.18
C PHE A 7 12.24 -7.85 -3.83
N ILE A 8 11.84 -7.88 -2.55
CA ILE A 8 10.56 -7.33 -2.06
C ILE A 8 10.42 -5.83 -2.32
N VAL A 9 11.44 -5.03 -2.00
CA VAL A 9 11.40 -3.57 -2.19
C VAL A 9 11.38 -3.25 -3.68
N ARG A 10 12.18 -3.98 -4.47
CA ARG A 10 12.19 -3.84 -5.93
C ARG A 10 10.84 -4.17 -6.55
N GLU A 11 10.20 -5.26 -6.12
CA GLU A 11 8.88 -5.67 -6.61
C GLU A 11 7.78 -4.69 -6.23
N TYR A 12 7.81 -4.16 -5.00
CA TYR A 12 6.90 -3.11 -4.57
C TYR A 12 7.04 -1.86 -5.44
N PHE A 13 8.29 -1.41 -5.65
CA PHE A 13 8.57 -0.26 -6.49
C PHE A 13 8.15 -0.50 -7.96
N ARG A 14 8.42 -1.68 -8.50
CA ARG A 14 8.03 -2.09 -9.85
C ARG A 14 6.51 -2.11 -10.05
N LYS A 15 5.73 -2.53 -9.05
CA LYS A 15 4.26 -2.44 -9.09
C LYS A 15 3.78 -1.00 -9.09
N MET A 16 4.48 -0.09 -8.42
CA MET A 16 4.13 1.32 -8.31
C MET A 16 4.41 2.10 -9.62
N ILE A 17 5.61 1.96 -10.19
CA ILE A 17 6.06 2.80 -11.32
C ILE A 17 6.26 2.05 -12.64
N GLY A 18 6.05 0.73 -12.66
CA GLY A 18 6.22 -0.12 -13.84
C GLY A 18 7.68 -0.28 -14.29
N GLU A 19 7.90 -1.12 -15.31
CA GLU A 19 9.26 -1.38 -15.84
C GLU A 19 9.93 -0.13 -16.43
N GLU A 20 9.15 0.74 -17.07
CA GLU A 20 9.68 2.01 -17.61
C GLU A 20 10.16 2.93 -16.47
N GLY A 21 9.38 3.05 -15.40
CA GLY A 21 9.79 3.78 -14.21
C GLY A 21 11.01 3.18 -13.54
N MET A 22 11.10 1.85 -13.43
CA MET A 22 12.29 1.17 -12.91
C MET A 22 13.55 1.53 -13.70
N ARG A 23 13.46 1.59 -15.04
CA ARG A 23 14.59 2.00 -15.89
C ARG A 23 14.97 3.46 -15.69
N ILE A 24 13.99 4.37 -15.70
CA ILE A 24 14.21 5.80 -15.45
C ILE A 24 14.96 5.98 -14.13
N MET A 25 14.42 5.41 -13.07
CA MET A 25 14.95 5.52 -11.72
C MET A 25 16.36 4.91 -11.62
N GLY A 26 16.64 3.79 -12.28
CA GLY A 26 17.98 3.20 -12.31
C GLY A 26 19.09 4.10 -12.90
N THR A 27 18.73 5.16 -13.64
CA THR A 27 19.70 6.11 -14.22
C THR A 27 19.90 7.39 -13.40
N VAL A 28 19.11 7.58 -12.34
CA VAL A 28 19.13 8.79 -11.52
C VAL A 28 20.35 8.78 -10.59
N PRO A 29 21.24 9.79 -10.66
CA PRO A 29 22.36 9.92 -9.75
C PRO A 29 21.91 10.31 -8.33
N GLU A 30 22.83 10.22 -7.37
CA GLU A 30 22.59 10.81 -6.05
C GLU A 30 22.60 12.35 -6.12
N GLY A 31 21.78 12.98 -5.29
CA GLY A 31 21.65 14.44 -5.22
C GLY A 31 20.36 14.96 -5.81
N GLU A 32 20.35 16.25 -6.12
CA GLU A 32 19.23 16.93 -6.79
C GLU A 32 19.41 16.90 -8.30
N ILE A 33 18.32 16.73 -9.04
CA ILE A 33 18.35 16.63 -10.50
C ILE A 33 17.08 17.19 -11.14
N THR A 34 17.18 17.74 -12.34
CA THR A 34 16.01 18.20 -13.11
C THR A 34 15.33 17.05 -13.86
N ASP A 35 14.04 17.19 -14.15
CA ASP A 35 13.28 16.24 -14.98
C ASP A 35 13.86 16.12 -16.41
N GLU A 36 14.39 17.22 -16.96
CA GLU A 36 15.09 17.27 -18.24
C GLU A 36 16.40 16.47 -18.23
N GLU A 37 17.19 16.57 -17.16
CA GLU A 37 18.40 15.77 -16.99
C GLU A 37 18.08 14.29 -16.83
N ILE A 38 17.05 13.93 -16.06
CA ILE A 38 16.59 12.55 -15.94
C ILE A 38 16.18 12.01 -17.31
N ALA A 39 15.41 12.77 -18.09
CA ALA A 39 14.98 12.38 -19.44
C ALA A 39 16.18 12.11 -20.36
N ARG A 40 17.21 12.97 -20.29
CA ARG A 40 18.45 12.82 -21.05
C ARG A 40 19.28 11.60 -20.62
N LEU A 41 19.42 11.36 -19.31
CA LEU A 41 20.20 10.24 -18.78
C LEU A 41 19.52 8.88 -19.02
N SER A 42 18.19 8.86 -18.96
CA SER A 42 17.38 7.65 -19.16
C SER A 42 16.99 7.38 -20.62
N ASP A 43 17.40 8.24 -21.56
CA ASP A 43 16.96 8.22 -22.97
C ASP A 43 15.43 8.04 -23.10
N THR A 44 14.68 8.80 -22.30
CA THR A 44 13.23 8.66 -22.17
C THR A 44 12.55 10.01 -22.37
N LYS A 45 11.29 9.99 -22.86
CA LYS A 45 10.51 11.22 -23.07
C LYS A 45 10.26 11.92 -21.73
N LEU A 46 10.42 13.24 -21.71
CA LEU A 46 10.17 14.09 -20.55
C LEU A 46 8.77 13.88 -19.94
N THR A 47 7.76 13.62 -20.77
CA THR A 47 6.39 13.33 -20.29
C THR A 47 6.29 12.03 -19.49
N ALA A 48 7.05 11.01 -19.85
CA ALA A 48 7.09 9.75 -19.09
C ALA A 48 7.86 9.92 -17.78
N VAL A 49 8.98 10.65 -17.81
CA VAL A 49 9.73 11.02 -16.61
C VAL A 49 8.83 11.77 -15.62
N ARG A 50 8.15 12.83 -16.06
CA ARG A 50 7.23 13.60 -15.20
C ARG A 50 6.13 12.74 -14.57
N LYS A 51 5.55 11.79 -15.31
CA LYS A 51 4.56 10.85 -14.75
C LYS A 51 5.16 10.05 -13.59
N VAL A 52 6.35 9.49 -13.78
CA VAL A 52 7.04 8.73 -12.72
C VAL A 52 7.36 9.62 -11.52
N LEU A 53 7.87 10.82 -11.74
CA LEU A 53 8.17 11.78 -10.67
C LEU A 53 6.93 12.16 -9.86
N TYR A 54 5.79 12.39 -10.52
CA TYR A 54 4.53 12.66 -9.83
C TYR A 54 4.05 11.47 -9.02
N THR A 55 4.10 10.25 -9.56
CA THR A 55 3.77 9.04 -8.79
C THR A 55 4.66 8.91 -7.55
N LEU A 56 5.96 9.15 -7.68
CA LEU A 56 6.89 9.09 -6.55
C LEU A 56 6.64 10.21 -5.53
N TYR A 57 6.26 11.41 -5.99
CA TYR A 57 5.90 12.52 -5.12
C TYR A 57 4.64 12.24 -4.29
N GLU A 58 3.58 11.75 -4.93
CA GLU A 58 2.31 11.39 -4.26
C GLU A 58 2.54 10.32 -3.18
N ASN A 59 3.47 9.40 -3.44
CA ASN A 59 3.88 8.37 -2.50
C ASN A 59 4.97 8.83 -1.52
N ARG A 60 5.36 10.12 -1.51
CA ARG A 60 6.41 10.69 -0.64
C ARG A 60 7.80 10.06 -0.80
N ILE A 61 8.08 9.44 -1.95
CA ILE A 61 9.39 8.86 -2.27
C ILE A 61 10.26 9.90 -2.98
N ALA A 62 9.65 10.87 -3.66
CA ALA A 62 10.33 12.01 -4.24
C ALA A 62 9.84 13.31 -3.61
N GLU A 63 10.74 14.27 -3.50
CA GLU A 63 10.49 15.64 -3.08
C GLU A 63 11.10 16.57 -4.13
N TYR A 64 10.64 17.82 -4.19
CA TYR A 64 11.27 18.81 -5.04
C TYR A 64 11.38 20.16 -4.33
N ARG A 65 12.39 20.92 -4.72
CA ARG A 65 12.46 22.36 -4.46
C ARG A 65 12.47 23.12 -5.77
N THR A 66 12.09 24.39 -5.71
CA THR A 66 12.18 25.30 -6.85
C THR A 66 13.30 26.29 -6.63
N GLU A 67 14.07 26.54 -7.69
CA GLU A 67 15.05 27.62 -7.74
C GLU A 67 14.62 28.62 -8.80
N ARG A 68 14.74 29.92 -8.51
CA ARG A 68 14.41 30.98 -9.45
C ARG A 68 15.67 31.70 -9.86
N ASP A 69 15.87 31.84 -11.16
CA ASP A 69 16.91 32.69 -11.70
C ASP A 69 16.46 34.16 -11.60
N ASP A 70 17.18 34.97 -10.82
CA ASP A 70 16.83 36.37 -10.55
C ASP A 70 16.94 37.27 -11.79
N THR A 71 17.61 36.82 -12.85
CA THR A 71 17.85 37.60 -14.07
C THR A 71 16.80 37.31 -15.14
N SER A 72 16.56 36.03 -15.42
CA SER A 72 15.60 35.57 -16.44
C SER A 72 14.20 35.33 -15.90
N GLY A 73 14.06 35.20 -14.57
CA GLY A 73 12.81 34.83 -13.90
C GLY A 73 12.43 33.36 -14.05
N TRP A 74 13.29 32.54 -14.68
CA TRP A 74 13.05 31.11 -14.92
C TRP A 74 12.98 30.33 -13.61
N ILE A 75 12.04 29.37 -13.53
CA ILE A 75 11.86 28.49 -12.36
C ILE A 75 12.31 27.08 -12.73
N THR A 76 13.29 26.57 -11.99
CA THR A 76 13.83 25.22 -12.13
C THR A 76 13.31 24.34 -11.01
N TYR A 77 12.80 23.15 -11.37
CA TYR A 77 12.37 22.14 -10.41
C TYR A 77 13.51 21.14 -10.20
N LEU A 78 13.98 21.06 -8.96
CA LEU A 78 15.07 20.17 -8.55
C LEU A 78 14.49 19.05 -7.69
N TRP A 79 14.56 17.83 -8.22
CA TRP A 79 14.02 16.63 -7.61
C TRP A 79 15.06 15.94 -6.74
N HIS A 80 14.63 15.49 -5.57
CA HIS A 80 15.40 14.69 -4.63
C HIS A 80 14.61 13.42 -4.27
N PHE A 81 15.29 12.29 -4.08
CA PHE A 81 14.66 11.00 -3.83
C PHE A 81 15.07 10.42 -2.48
N ASN A 82 14.07 10.13 -1.65
CA ASN A 82 14.25 9.52 -0.34
C ASN A 82 13.88 8.04 -0.41
N TYR A 83 14.83 7.20 -0.82
CA TYR A 83 14.61 5.76 -0.95
C TYR A 83 14.40 5.05 0.38
N ASP A 84 14.94 5.59 1.47
CA ASP A 84 14.70 5.06 2.82
C ASP A 84 13.23 5.16 3.21
N ASN A 85 12.52 6.15 2.67
CA ASN A 85 11.09 6.31 2.92
C ASN A 85 10.26 5.15 2.33
N ILE A 86 10.75 4.44 1.31
CA ILE A 86 10.03 3.29 0.72
C ILE A 86 9.79 2.22 1.78
N LYS A 87 10.82 1.84 2.56
CA LYS A 87 10.69 0.81 3.60
C LYS A 87 9.72 1.25 4.69
N LYS A 88 9.73 2.55 5.02
CA LYS A 88 8.81 3.14 5.99
C LYS A 88 7.37 3.05 5.49
N ILE A 89 7.10 3.48 4.26
CA ILE A 89 5.78 3.42 3.63
C ILE A 89 5.25 1.97 3.61
N MET A 90 6.06 1.02 3.15
CA MET A 90 5.67 -0.39 3.13
C MET A 90 5.36 -0.93 4.54
N GLY A 91 6.13 -0.48 5.55
CA GLY A 91 5.90 -0.83 6.94
C GLY A 91 4.61 -0.24 7.50
N ASP A 92 4.32 1.03 7.20
CA ASP A 92 3.13 1.76 7.63
C ASP A 92 1.86 1.17 6.97
N GLU A 93 1.92 0.80 5.69
CA GLU A 93 0.84 0.08 5.00
C GLU A 93 0.56 -1.28 5.63
N ALA A 94 1.60 -2.06 5.92
CA ALA A 94 1.47 -3.33 6.61
C ALA A 94 0.81 -3.17 7.99
N ASP A 95 1.19 -2.13 8.74
CA ASP A 95 0.58 -1.81 10.04
C ASP A 95 -0.90 -1.48 9.92
N GLY A 96 -1.29 -0.70 8.90
CA GLY A 96 -2.69 -0.43 8.60
C GLY A 96 -3.49 -1.71 8.35
N MET A 97 -2.95 -2.62 7.52
CA MET A 97 -3.60 -3.90 7.21
C MET A 97 -3.73 -4.78 8.45
N ILE A 98 -2.65 -4.95 9.23
CA ILE A 98 -2.65 -5.74 10.46
C ILE A 98 -3.66 -5.17 11.46
N THR A 99 -3.75 -3.84 11.58
CA THR A 99 -4.70 -3.19 12.50
C THR A 99 -6.15 -3.49 12.12
N GLY A 100 -6.49 -3.39 10.83
CA GLY A 100 -7.82 -3.76 10.34
C GLY A 100 -8.17 -5.23 10.58
N LEU A 101 -7.23 -6.14 10.27
CA LEU A 101 -7.42 -7.58 10.49
C LEU A 101 -7.55 -7.92 11.97
N LYS A 102 -6.76 -7.32 12.85
CA LYS A 102 -6.86 -7.51 14.31
C LYS A 102 -8.19 -7.02 14.86
N SER A 103 -8.69 -5.87 14.36
CA SER A 103 -10.02 -5.39 14.73
C SER A 103 -11.10 -6.38 14.31
N GLN A 104 -11.05 -6.88 13.07
CA GLN A 104 -12.00 -7.88 12.60
C GLN A 104 -11.91 -9.18 13.41
N LEU A 105 -10.70 -9.67 13.69
CA LEU A 105 -10.47 -10.85 14.49
C LEU A 105 -11.06 -10.71 15.91
N GLU A 106 -10.91 -9.53 16.53
CA GLU A 106 -11.50 -9.22 17.84
C GLU A 106 -13.03 -9.27 17.80
N ASP A 107 -13.64 -8.72 16.75
CA ASP A 107 -15.09 -8.78 16.54
C ASP A 107 -15.57 -10.23 16.33
N GLU A 108 -14.81 -11.03 15.58
CA GLU A 108 -15.13 -12.44 15.32
C GLU A 108 -15.00 -13.33 16.57
N HIS A 109 -14.03 -13.06 17.45
CA HIS A 109 -13.87 -13.77 18.73
C HIS A 109 -14.96 -13.45 19.76
N LYS A 110 -15.40 -12.19 19.81
CA LYS A 110 -16.38 -11.72 20.80
C LYS A 110 -17.81 -11.89 20.32
N GLY A 111 -18.01 -11.75 19.02
CA GLY A 111 -19.32 -11.75 18.39
C GLY A 111 -19.89 -13.14 18.27
N VAL A 112 -21.22 -13.22 18.41
CA VAL A 112 -22.00 -14.40 18.07
C VAL A 112 -22.77 -14.05 16.82
N PHE A 113 -22.64 -14.87 15.78
CA PHE A 113 -23.20 -14.56 14.47
C PHE A 113 -24.13 -15.67 14.01
N TYR A 114 -25.12 -15.24 13.24
CA TYR A 114 -26.06 -16.14 12.59
C TYR A 114 -26.13 -15.82 11.10
N GLN A 115 -26.36 -16.83 10.29
CA GLN A 115 -26.36 -16.71 8.84
C GLN A 115 -27.50 -17.51 8.22
N CYS A 116 -28.02 -16.98 7.13
CA CYS A 116 -28.81 -17.71 6.16
C CYS A 116 -28.10 -17.64 4.79
N GLY A 117 -28.66 -18.24 3.75
CA GLY A 117 -28.06 -18.20 2.40
C GLY A 117 -27.90 -16.80 1.78
N CYS A 118 -28.42 -15.74 2.42
CA CYS A 118 -28.43 -14.38 1.88
C CYS A 118 -27.61 -13.36 2.70
N GLN A 119 -27.52 -13.53 4.02
CA GLN A 119 -26.85 -12.57 4.89
C GLN A 119 -26.34 -13.24 6.18
N ARG A 120 -25.27 -12.66 6.74
CA ARG A 120 -24.71 -12.97 8.07
C ARG A 120 -24.88 -11.74 8.95
N ILE A 121 -25.43 -11.93 10.13
CA ILE A 121 -25.83 -10.87 11.05
C ILE A 121 -25.43 -11.22 12.49
N SER A 122 -25.41 -10.23 13.38
CA SER A 122 -25.13 -10.48 14.79
C SER A 122 -26.28 -11.20 15.49
N PHE A 123 -26.01 -11.76 16.67
CA PHE A 123 -27.04 -12.35 17.52
C PHE A 123 -28.14 -11.35 17.88
N GLU A 124 -27.81 -10.11 18.22
CA GLU A 124 -28.79 -9.08 18.57
C GLU A 124 -29.73 -8.78 17.41
N GLU A 125 -29.19 -8.69 16.20
CA GLU A 125 -29.98 -8.49 14.97
C GLU A 125 -30.85 -9.72 14.65
N ALA A 126 -30.30 -10.92 14.80
CA ALA A 126 -31.05 -12.15 14.60
C ALA A 126 -32.21 -12.27 15.62
N ALA A 127 -31.95 -11.95 16.88
CA ALA A 127 -32.97 -11.93 17.93
C ALA A 127 -34.07 -10.89 17.67
N ALA A 128 -33.70 -9.70 17.18
CA ALA A 128 -34.68 -8.66 16.80
C ALA A 128 -35.58 -9.08 15.62
N LYS A 129 -35.11 -10.02 14.79
CA LYS A 129 -35.86 -10.59 13.65
C LYS A 129 -36.48 -11.96 13.96
N ASP A 130 -36.57 -12.36 15.23
CA ASP A 130 -37.05 -13.68 15.65
C ASP A 130 -36.34 -14.84 14.92
N PHE A 131 -35.05 -14.67 14.62
CA PHE A 131 -34.20 -15.59 13.87
C PHE A 131 -34.73 -15.94 12.47
N ARG A 132 -35.48 -15.03 11.84
CA ARG A 132 -36.05 -15.23 10.50
C ARG A 132 -35.62 -14.12 9.54
N CYS A 133 -35.18 -14.52 8.35
CA CYS A 133 -34.74 -13.59 7.31
C CYS A 133 -35.93 -13.10 6.48
N ASP A 134 -36.12 -11.79 6.38
CA ASP A 134 -37.21 -11.20 5.57
C ASP A 134 -36.99 -11.34 4.05
N GLU A 135 -35.74 -11.52 3.61
CA GLU A 135 -35.38 -11.60 2.18
C GLU A 135 -35.63 -13.00 1.59
N CYS A 136 -35.18 -14.04 2.30
CA CYS A 136 -35.30 -15.42 1.82
C CYS A 136 -36.27 -16.28 2.64
N ASN A 137 -36.93 -15.69 3.64
CA ASN A 137 -37.90 -16.33 4.51
C ASN A 137 -37.39 -17.58 5.26
N SER A 138 -36.07 -17.79 5.25
CA SER A 138 -35.37 -18.90 5.91
C SER A 138 -34.93 -18.49 7.31
N ASN A 139 -34.65 -19.49 8.16
CA ASN A 139 -34.13 -19.22 9.49
C ASN A 139 -32.66 -18.79 9.43
N PHE A 140 -32.29 -17.95 10.38
CA PHE A 140 -30.90 -17.67 10.70
C PHE A 140 -30.34 -18.80 11.57
N GLU A 141 -29.23 -19.40 11.13
CA GLU A 141 -28.56 -20.49 11.83
C GLU A 141 -27.25 -20.00 12.44
N TYR A 142 -26.89 -20.53 13.61
CA TYR A 142 -25.63 -20.18 14.27
C TYR A 142 -24.44 -20.51 13.38
N VAL A 143 -23.48 -19.59 13.32
CA VAL A 143 -22.22 -19.77 12.60
C VAL A 143 -21.10 -20.00 13.59
N ASP A 144 -20.38 -21.10 13.42
CA ASP A 144 -19.08 -21.27 14.04
C ASP A 144 -18.04 -20.50 13.23
N ASN A 145 -17.40 -19.53 13.89
CA ASN A 145 -16.41 -18.66 13.26
C ASN A 145 -14.98 -19.19 13.36
N GLN A 146 -14.75 -20.39 13.93
CA GLN A 146 -13.37 -20.90 14.12
C GLN A 146 -12.55 -20.88 12.83
N ASP A 147 -13.11 -21.32 11.70
CA ASP A 147 -12.39 -21.34 10.43
C ASP A 147 -11.99 -19.92 9.98
N LEU A 148 -12.90 -18.95 10.08
CA LEU A 148 -12.62 -17.55 9.74
C LEU A 148 -11.58 -16.92 10.68
N ILE A 149 -11.68 -17.22 11.98
CA ILE A 149 -10.71 -16.79 12.99
C ILE A 149 -9.31 -17.29 12.61
N SER A 150 -9.17 -18.59 12.32
CA SER A 150 -7.90 -19.19 11.91
C SER A 150 -7.36 -18.55 10.63
N GLU A 151 -8.21 -18.31 9.63
CA GLU A 151 -7.78 -17.61 8.40
C GLU A 151 -7.28 -16.18 8.66
N LEU A 152 -7.92 -15.45 9.58
CA LEU A 152 -7.52 -14.08 9.95
C LEU A 152 -6.18 -14.10 10.69
N GLU A 153 -6.00 -15.04 11.62
CA GLU A 153 -4.74 -15.24 12.35
C GLU A 153 -3.57 -15.58 11.41
N GLU A 154 -3.77 -16.52 10.48
CA GLU A 154 -2.78 -16.90 9.47
C GLU A 154 -2.38 -15.68 8.62
N LYS A 155 -3.36 -14.92 8.11
CA LYS A 155 -3.10 -13.71 7.31
C LYS A 155 -2.33 -12.65 8.10
N ILE A 156 -2.65 -12.46 9.38
CA ILE A 156 -1.90 -11.53 10.24
C ILE A 156 -0.45 -11.99 10.37
N GLU A 157 -0.21 -13.28 10.62
CA GLU A 157 1.13 -13.83 10.76
C GLU A 157 1.96 -13.68 9.48
N GLU A 158 1.36 -13.95 8.31
CA GLU A 158 1.99 -13.74 7.00
C GLU A 158 2.45 -12.29 6.80
N ILE A 159 1.56 -11.32 7.07
CA ILE A 159 1.89 -9.90 6.90
C ILE A 159 2.95 -9.47 7.92
N GLU A 160 2.88 -9.95 9.16
CA GLU A 160 3.90 -9.67 10.17
C GLU A 160 5.26 -10.25 9.77
N GLN A 161 5.30 -11.45 9.17
CA GLN A 161 6.52 -12.04 8.64
C GLN A 161 7.09 -11.19 7.50
N TRP A 162 6.26 -10.83 6.52
CA TRP A 162 6.65 -9.96 5.42
C TRP A 162 7.22 -8.61 5.92
N LYS A 163 6.58 -8.01 6.92
CA LYS A 163 7.05 -6.78 7.56
C LYS A 163 8.42 -6.93 8.23
N ARG A 164 8.70 -8.07 8.86
CA ARG A 164 10.03 -8.37 9.43
C ARG A 164 11.10 -8.46 8.34
N GLU A 165 10.76 -8.97 7.15
CA GLU A 165 11.68 -9.05 6.01
C GLU A 165 12.06 -7.68 5.44
N ILE A 166 11.11 -6.75 5.43
CA ILE A 166 11.34 -5.33 5.06
C ILE A 166 12.35 -4.69 6.01
N LYS A 167 12.17 -4.83 7.33
CA LYS A 167 13.03 -4.20 8.35
C LYS A 167 14.46 -4.75 8.40
N LYS A 168 14.65 -6.03 8.07
CA LYS A 168 15.96 -6.70 8.03
C LYS A 168 16.76 -6.36 6.76
N GLY A 169 16.18 -5.62 5.82
CA GLY A 169 16.82 -5.22 4.56
C GLY A 169 17.12 -3.75 4.57
#